data_AF-A0A660NB13-F1
#
_entry.id   AF-A0A660NB13-F1
#
_cell.length_a   1.000
_cell.length_b   1.000
_cell.length_c   1.000
_cell.angle_alpha   90.00
_cell.angle_beta   90.00
_cell.angle_gamma   90.00
#
_symmetry.space_group_name_H-M   'P 1'
#
loop_
_entity.id
_entity.type
_entity.pdbx_description
1 polymer ?
#
loop_
_entity_poly.entity_id
_entity_poly.type
_entity_poly.pdbx_seq_one_letter_code
_entity_poly.pdbx_strand_id
1 'polypeptide(L)'
;MQNGQGKSLFSDMLGGDENRLGFDSFQNKLERFGARKTRAVDLAKYITDFHTGKCRTGAKSVLEKANLKLAVELRSCASYLLFKNYYRRDELRLHSAKLCKKHLLCPFCAARRAAKYLQAYLERFEVVTAENAQLRAYFVTVTIKDQADLLAAFNHLRGAMRKMSQQRSNALKGQRFVEFAKARGGVHSIEFKRGRGSGLWHPHAHMIWLCEEAPDARKLSAEWLAITGDSYIVDVRECYGETLADSFLEVFKYALKFSDLELADNWEAYNTLKGKRLVDSFGCLKGVEVPESLLDEDLANEPYLLMLYRYMAKSGYNFVGQGDEQEIFDLMGK
;
A
#
# COMPACT_ATOMS: atom_id res chain seq x y z
N MET A 1 -25.73 10.81 -9.30
CA MET A 1 -25.19 9.77 -10.20
C MET A 1 -24.39 8.80 -9.34
N GLN A 2 -24.85 7.56 -9.19
CA GLN A 2 -24.16 6.53 -8.41
C GLN A 2 -22.89 6.11 -9.15
N ASN A 3 -21.74 6.63 -8.72
CA ASN A 3 -20.43 6.12 -9.13
C ASN A 3 -20.17 4.80 -8.40
N GLY A 4 -20.74 3.71 -8.91
CA GLY A 4 -20.45 2.35 -8.48
C GLY A 4 -19.04 1.96 -8.92
N GLN A 5 -18.02 2.41 -8.19
CA GLN A 5 -16.70 1.79 -8.21
C GLN A 5 -16.83 0.41 -7.57
N GLY A 6 -17.19 -0.61 -8.35
CA GLY A 6 -17.10 -2.00 -7.90
C GLY A 6 -15.64 -2.27 -7.50
N LYS A 7 -15.42 -2.57 -6.22
CA LYS A 7 -14.13 -2.99 -5.67
C LYS A 7 -13.66 -4.26 -6.39
N SER A 8 -12.36 -4.38 -6.64
CA SER A 8 -11.77 -5.61 -7.16
C SER A 8 -11.90 -6.69 -6.07
N LEU A 9 -12.56 -7.81 -6.40
CA LEU A 9 -12.66 -9.01 -5.55
C LEU A 9 -11.29 -9.48 -5.05
N PHE A 10 -10.23 -9.23 -5.82
CA PHE A 10 -8.86 -9.57 -5.46
C PHE A 10 -8.31 -8.60 -4.39
N SER A 11 -8.48 -7.29 -4.57
CA SER A 11 -8.09 -6.25 -3.60
C SER A 11 -8.79 -6.39 -2.25
N ASP A 12 -10.06 -6.84 -2.25
CA ASP A 12 -10.83 -7.07 -1.01
C ASP A 12 -10.32 -8.27 -0.22
N MET A 13 -9.97 -9.38 -0.88
CA MET A 13 -9.26 -10.49 -0.22
C MET A 13 -7.87 -10.03 0.26
N LEU A 14 -7.20 -9.14 -0.46
CA LEU A 14 -5.87 -8.65 -0.11
C LEU A 14 -5.86 -7.58 0.98
N GLY A 15 -7.01 -7.01 1.34
CA GLY A 15 -7.10 -5.76 2.08
C GLY A 15 -7.69 -5.83 3.48
N GLY A 16 -8.06 -7.01 3.99
CA GLY A 16 -8.62 -7.13 5.33
C GLY A 16 -7.57 -6.86 6.43
N ASP A 17 -8.06 -6.55 7.63
CA ASP A 17 -7.26 -6.21 8.82
C ASP A 17 -6.15 -7.25 9.08
N GLU A 18 -4.93 -6.76 9.26
CA GLU A 18 -3.73 -7.59 9.54
C GLU A 18 -3.46 -7.72 11.04
N ASN A 19 -4.07 -6.87 11.87
CA ASN A 19 -3.56 -6.56 13.20
C ASN A 19 -4.39 -7.10 14.38
N ARG A 20 -5.60 -7.66 14.20
CA ARG A 20 -6.42 -8.10 15.34
C ARG A 20 -7.42 -9.21 15.05
N LEU A 21 -7.02 -10.48 14.99
CA LEU A 21 -8.04 -11.54 14.89
C LEU A 21 -7.56 -12.91 15.45
N GLY A 22 -8.45 -13.68 16.11
CA GLY A 22 -8.23 -15.01 16.73
C GLY A 22 -8.16 -16.21 15.74
N PHE A 23 -8.13 -17.46 16.19
CA PHE A 23 -7.77 -18.64 15.34
C PHE A 23 -8.52 -18.81 13.99
N ASP A 24 -9.85 -18.63 13.91
CA ASP A 24 -10.61 -18.72 12.64
C ASP A 24 -10.17 -17.66 11.61
N SER A 25 -9.58 -16.58 12.09
CA SER A 25 -8.99 -15.56 11.23
C SER A 25 -7.58 -15.88 10.77
N PHE A 26 -6.88 -16.79 11.45
CA PHE A 26 -5.49 -17.07 11.15
C PHE A 26 -5.37 -17.86 9.86
N GLN A 27 -6.27 -18.81 9.64
CA GLN A 27 -6.37 -19.51 8.36
C GLN A 27 -6.66 -18.53 7.21
N ASN A 28 -7.62 -17.62 7.39
CA ASN A 28 -7.87 -16.54 6.44
C ASN A 28 -6.63 -15.64 6.23
N LYS A 29 -5.86 -15.34 7.27
CA LYS A 29 -4.60 -14.58 7.18
C LYS A 29 -3.55 -15.34 6.35
N LEU A 30 -3.40 -16.65 6.58
CA LEU A 30 -2.49 -17.52 5.81
C LEU A 30 -2.91 -17.64 4.35
N GLU A 31 -4.21 -17.74 4.06
CA GLU A 31 -4.73 -17.77 2.68
C GLU A 31 -4.45 -16.46 1.95
N ARG A 32 -4.69 -15.31 2.60
CA ARG A 32 -4.34 -13.98 2.05
C ARG A 32 -2.85 -13.85 1.78
N PHE A 33 -2.02 -14.31 2.71
CA PHE A 33 -0.57 -14.37 2.50
C PHE A 33 -0.21 -15.28 1.33
N GLY A 34 -0.87 -16.45 1.20
CA GLY A 34 -0.69 -17.40 0.11
C GLY A 34 -1.05 -16.81 -1.25
N ALA A 35 -2.17 -16.10 -1.34
CA ALA A 35 -2.61 -15.41 -2.56
C ALA A 35 -1.58 -14.34 -2.99
N ARG A 36 -1.10 -13.52 -2.05
CA ARG A 36 -0.05 -12.52 -2.30
C ARG A 36 1.25 -13.16 -2.78
N LYS A 37 1.64 -14.27 -2.15
CA LYS A 37 2.82 -15.03 -2.52
C LYS A 37 2.68 -15.62 -3.93
N THR A 38 1.52 -16.19 -4.26
CA THR A 38 1.18 -16.71 -5.60
C THR A 38 1.35 -15.62 -6.64
N ARG A 39 0.72 -14.46 -6.44
CA ARG A 39 0.80 -13.30 -7.35
C ARG A 39 2.24 -12.81 -7.57
N ALA A 40 3.09 -12.87 -6.54
CA ALA A 40 4.52 -12.54 -6.65
C ALA A 40 5.30 -13.59 -7.46
N VAL A 41 4.94 -14.88 -7.36
CA VAL A 41 5.51 -15.96 -8.18
C VAL A 41 5.11 -15.80 -9.64
N ASP A 42 3.87 -15.44 -9.93
CA ASP A 42 3.40 -15.17 -11.30
C ASP A 42 4.18 -14.03 -11.94
N LEU A 43 4.39 -12.94 -11.18
CA LEU A 43 5.17 -11.80 -11.67
C LEU A 43 6.65 -12.16 -11.87
N ALA A 44 7.23 -12.97 -10.98
CA ALA A 44 8.58 -13.49 -11.15
C ALA A 44 8.72 -14.35 -12.42
N LYS A 45 7.71 -15.20 -12.70
CA LYS A 45 7.66 -15.99 -13.93
C LYS A 45 7.56 -15.08 -15.15
N TYR A 46 6.63 -14.13 -15.16
CA TYR A 46 6.47 -13.15 -16.23
C TYR A 46 7.78 -12.41 -16.54
N ILE A 47 8.46 -11.88 -15.53
CA ILE A 47 9.75 -11.17 -15.71
C ILE A 47 10.82 -12.11 -16.28
N THR A 48 10.85 -13.38 -15.85
CA THR A 48 11.79 -14.37 -16.39
C THR A 48 11.52 -14.61 -17.87
N ASP A 49 10.27 -14.95 -18.21
CA ASP A 49 9.86 -15.28 -19.57
C ASP A 49 10.04 -14.10 -20.53
N PHE A 50 9.79 -12.87 -20.05
CA PHE A 50 10.01 -11.62 -20.80
C PHE A 50 11.47 -11.46 -21.26
N HIS A 51 12.46 -11.83 -20.43
CA HIS A 51 13.87 -11.63 -20.75
C HIS A 51 14.55 -12.86 -21.38
N THR A 52 14.10 -14.08 -21.06
CA THR A 52 14.75 -15.31 -21.59
C THR A 52 14.07 -15.87 -22.83
N GLY A 53 12.86 -15.40 -23.16
CA GLY A 53 11.99 -16.02 -24.15
C GLY A 53 11.73 -17.51 -23.85
N LYS A 54 11.31 -18.27 -24.87
CA LYS A 54 11.10 -19.74 -24.74
C LYS A 54 12.41 -20.55 -24.66
N CYS A 55 13.53 -20.00 -25.14
CA CYS A 55 14.77 -20.76 -25.36
C CYS A 55 15.78 -20.70 -24.20
N ARG A 56 15.47 -20.07 -23.07
CA ARG A 56 16.34 -19.97 -21.88
C ARG A 56 17.79 -19.59 -22.21
N THR A 57 18.03 -18.78 -23.24
CA THR A 57 19.35 -18.23 -23.51
C THR A 57 19.68 -17.25 -22.38
N GLY A 58 20.83 -17.41 -21.73
CA GLY A 58 21.22 -16.59 -20.57
C GLY A 58 21.18 -15.09 -20.83
N ALA A 59 21.11 -14.29 -19.75
CA ALA A 59 21.06 -12.83 -19.82
C ALA A 59 22.28 -12.25 -20.55
N LYS A 60 22.03 -11.34 -21.51
CA LYS A 60 23.04 -10.76 -22.40
C LYS A 60 23.52 -9.38 -21.92
N SER A 61 22.70 -8.66 -21.15
CA SER A 61 22.98 -7.32 -20.63
C SER A 61 22.98 -7.23 -19.10
N VAL A 62 23.57 -6.18 -18.56
CA VAL A 62 23.56 -5.87 -17.11
C VAL A 62 22.12 -5.67 -16.61
N LEU A 63 21.28 -5.00 -17.40
CA LEU A 63 19.88 -4.77 -17.08
C LEU A 63 19.08 -6.07 -16.99
N GLU A 64 19.26 -6.98 -17.95
CA GLU A 64 18.64 -8.31 -17.93
C GLU A 64 19.06 -9.11 -16.70
N LYS A 65 20.37 -9.12 -16.37
CA LYS A 65 20.87 -9.79 -15.16
C LYS A 65 20.21 -9.24 -13.89
N ALA A 66 20.05 -7.92 -13.79
CA ALA A 66 19.37 -7.29 -12.67
C ALA A 66 17.88 -7.67 -12.59
N ASN A 67 17.18 -7.72 -13.72
CA ASN A 67 15.77 -8.11 -13.78
C ASN A 67 15.56 -9.60 -13.45
N LEU A 68 16.45 -10.49 -13.89
CA LEU A 68 16.40 -11.91 -13.50
C LEU A 68 16.70 -12.10 -12.00
N LYS A 69 17.65 -11.34 -11.44
CA LYS A 69 17.89 -11.33 -9.99
C LYS A 69 16.64 -10.88 -9.23
N LEU A 70 15.98 -9.83 -9.70
CA LEU A 70 14.72 -9.34 -9.15
C LEU A 70 13.62 -10.42 -9.20
N ALA A 71 13.51 -11.17 -10.29
CA ALA A 71 12.57 -12.29 -10.38
C ALA A 71 12.87 -13.39 -9.34
N VAL A 72 14.14 -13.71 -9.09
CA VAL A 72 14.54 -14.66 -8.03
C VAL A 72 14.19 -14.13 -6.62
N GLU A 73 14.41 -12.83 -6.37
CA GLU A 73 14.01 -12.19 -5.11
C GLU A 73 12.50 -12.27 -4.88
N LEU A 74 11.68 -11.96 -5.89
CA LEU A 74 10.22 -12.09 -5.83
C LEU A 74 9.77 -13.53 -5.60
N ARG A 75 10.34 -14.48 -6.36
CA ARG A 75 10.03 -15.91 -6.23
C ARG A 75 10.41 -16.47 -4.86
N SER A 76 11.42 -15.93 -4.19
CA SER A 76 11.84 -16.39 -2.86
C SER A 76 11.25 -15.57 -1.71
N CYS A 77 10.69 -14.39 -1.96
CA CYS A 77 10.00 -13.60 -0.95
C CYS A 77 8.85 -14.37 -0.29
N ALA A 78 8.77 -14.38 1.03
CA ALA A 78 7.80 -15.10 1.84
C ALA A 78 7.74 -16.60 1.50
N SER A 79 8.87 -17.24 1.16
CA SER A 79 8.90 -18.69 0.95
C SER A 79 8.62 -19.49 2.23
N TYR A 80 8.88 -18.89 3.39
CA TYR A 80 8.46 -19.36 4.70
C TYR A 80 7.88 -18.19 5.51
N LEU A 81 7.10 -18.53 6.52
CA LEU A 81 6.60 -17.63 7.56
C LEU A 81 6.82 -18.29 8.91
N LEU A 82 7.38 -17.54 9.84
CA LEU A 82 7.57 -17.96 11.22
C LEU A 82 6.77 -17.04 12.12
N PHE A 83 5.79 -17.59 12.83
CA PHE A 83 4.96 -16.85 13.76
C PHE A 83 5.37 -17.13 15.20
N LYS A 84 5.26 -16.11 16.06
CA LYS A 84 5.17 -16.29 17.51
C LYS A 84 3.69 -16.42 17.89
N ASN A 85 3.34 -17.53 18.51
CA ASN A 85 2.04 -17.78 19.11
C ASN A 85 2.11 -17.46 20.59
N TYR A 86 1.62 -16.27 20.96
CA TYR A 86 1.47 -15.84 22.35
C TYR A 86 0.19 -16.46 22.91
N TYR A 87 0.25 -17.75 23.22
CA TYR A 87 -0.90 -18.59 23.57
C TYR A 87 -1.70 -18.11 24.80
N ARG A 88 -1.09 -17.31 25.69
CA ARG A 88 -1.80 -16.68 26.83
C ARG A 88 -2.67 -15.50 26.42
N ARG A 89 -2.38 -14.88 25.28
CA ARG A 89 -3.05 -13.69 24.74
C ARG A 89 -3.88 -13.98 23.50
N ASP A 90 -3.89 -15.23 23.04
CA ASP A 90 -4.53 -15.65 21.79
C ASP A 90 -4.08 -14.78 20.60
N GLU A 91 -2.78 -14.47 20.53
CA GLU A 91 -2.23 -13.54 19.54
C GLU A 91 -1.08 -14.17 18.74
N LEU A 92 -1.16 -14.04 17.41
CA LEU A 92 -0.16 -14.52 16.45
C LEU A 92 0.54 -13.36 15.76
N ARG A 93 1.87 -13.31 15.92
CA ARG A 93 2.71 -12.26 15.35
C ARG A 93 3.70 -12.84 14.35
N LEU A 94 3.76 -12.28 13.15
CA LEU A 94 4.73 -12.68 12.13
C LEU A 94 6.12 -12.22 12.57
N HIS A 95 6.86 -13.15 13.14
CA HIS A 95 8.16 -12.91 13.75
C HIS A 95 9.30 -12.95 12.74
N SER A 96 9.26 -13.83 11.74
CA SER A 96 10.30 -13.91 10.71
C SER A 96 9.77 -14.37 9.36
N ALA A 97 10.33 -13.81 8.30
CA ALA A 97 10.06 -14.17 6.92
C ALA A 97 11.17 -13.64 6.00
N LYS A 98 11.38 -14.29 4.86
CA LYS A 98 12.26 -13.75 3.79
C LYS A 98 11.54 -12.64 3.03
N LEU A 99 11.97 -11.38 3.10
CA LEU A 99 11.24 -10.26 2.46
C LEU A 99 12.08 -9.53 1.40
N CYS A 100 11.58 -9.41 0.17
CA CYS A 100 12.28 -8.72 -0.92
C CYS A 100 12.13 -7.18 -0.88
N LYS A 101 11.15 -6.66 -0.12
CA LYS A 101 10.81 -5.24 0.03
C LYS A 101 10.46 -4.50 -1.29
N LYS A 102 10.23 -5.23 -2.38
CA LYS A 102 9.83 -4.70 -3.71
C LYS A 102 8.32 -4.42 -3.76
N HIS A 103 7.83 -3.48 -2.96
CA HIS A 103 6.40 -3.21 -2.74
C HIS A 103 5.58 -2.91 -4.01
N LEU A 104 6.17 -2.42 -5.10
CA LEU A 104 5.44 -2.23 -6.38
C LEU A 104 5.24 -3.53 -7.19
N LEU A 105 5.93 -4.61 -6.81
CA LEU A 105 5.90 -5.92 -7.51
C LEU A 105 5.42 -7.05 -6.58
N CYS A 106 5.71 -6.94 -5.28
CA CYS A 106 5.43 -7.97 -4.30
C CYS A 106 4.27 -7.53 -3.41
N PRO A 107 3.04 -8.04 -3.64
CA PRO A 107 1.89 -7.68 -2.82
C PRO A 107 2.04 -8.13 -1.36
N PHE A 108 2.86 -9.15 -1.08
CA PHE A 108 3.17 -9.50 0.31
C PHE A 108 3.89 -8.34 1.01
N CYS A 109 5.01 -7.86 0.45
CA CYS A 109 5.73 -6.73 1.03
C CYS A 109 4.92 -5.43 0.99
N ALA A 110 4.07 -5.24 -0.03
CA ALA A 110 3.18 -4.09 -0.12
C ALA A 110 2.18 -4.05 1.04
N ALA A 111 1.54 -5.18 1.36
CA ALA A 111 0.57 -5.26 2.45
C ALA A 111 1.22 -5.02 3.80
N ARG A 112 2.35 -5.68 4.06
CA ARG A 112 3.10 -5.49 5.31
C ARG A 112 3.54 -4.04 5.49
N ARG A 113 3.95 -3.39 4.40
CA ARG A 113 4.28 -1.95 4.43
C ARG A 113 3.04 -1.12 4.73
N ALA A 114 1.91 -1.39 4.09
CA ALA A 114 0.66 -0.67 4.32
C ALA A 114 0.22 -0.78 5.79
N ALA A 115 0.34 -1.96 6.41
CA ALA A 115 0.03 -2.17 7.83
C ALA A 115 0.92 -1.31 8.76
N LYS A 116 2.23 -1.21 8.47
CA LYS A 116 3.15 -0.35 9.24
C LYS A 116 2.83 1.14 9.09
N TYR A 117 2.46 1.57 7.89
CA TYR A 117 1.99 2.95 7.68
C TYR A 117 0.69 3.22 8.43
N LEU A 118 -0.29 2.31 8.34
CA LEU A 118 -1.57 2.45 9.03
C LEU A 118 -1.37 2.62 10.53
N GLN A 119 -0.58 1.73 11.16
CA GLN A 119 -0.29 1.80 12.58
C GLN A 119 0.32 3.16 12.96
N ALA A 120 1.45 3.55 12.35
CA ALA A 120 2.16 4.78 12.69
C ALA A 120 1.31 6.05 12.49
N TYR A 121 0.48 6.08 11.44
CA TYR A 121 -0.36 7.24 11.17
C TYR A 121 -1.63 7.30 12.02
N LEU A 122 -2.19 6.17 12.46
CA LEU A 122 -3.27 6.16 13.44
C LEU A 122 -2.78 6.61 14.82
N GLU A 123 -1.61 6.13 15.26
CA GLU A 123 -0.96 6.61 16.50
C GLU A 123 -0.72 8.12 16.43
N ARG A 124 -0.21 8.64 15.30
CA ARG A 124 -0.04 10.09 15.14
C ARG A 124 -1.38 10.83 15.13
N PHE A 125 -2.41 10.27 14.51
CA PHE A 125 -3.74 10.86 14.48
C PHE A 125 -4.33 11.00 15.89
N GLU A 126 -4.19 9.99 16.74
CA GLU A 126 -4.62 10.03 18.15
C GLU A 126 -3.95 11.17 18.92
N VAL A 127 -2.62 11.31 18.79
CA VAL A 127 -1.87 12.40 19.43
C VAL A 127 -2.38 13.77 18.97
N VAL A 128 -2.49 13.98 17.66
CA VAL A 128 -2.86 15.28 17.09
C VAL A 128 -4.31 15.67 17.42
N THR A 129 -5.22 14.69 17.50
CA THR A 129 -6.62 14.95 17.87
C THR A 129 -6.82 15.13 19.37
N ALA A 130 -5.95 14.55 20.21
CA ALA A 130 -5.90 14.87 21.64
C ALA A 130 -5.41 16.31 21.89
N GLU A 131 -4.45 16.78 21.10
CA GLU A 131 -3.96 18.18 21.17
C GLU A 131 -4.98 19.20 20.66
N ASN A 132 -5.80 18.83 19.67
CA ASN A 132 -6.86 19.68 19.13
C ASN A 132 -8.13 18.86 18.81
N ALA A 133 -9.06 18.85 19.76
CA ALA A 133 -10.31 18.09 19.68
C ALA A 133 -11.29 18.57 18.59
N GLN A 134 -11.05 19.73 17.97
CA GLN A 134 -11.86 20.21 16.84
C GLN A 134 -11.43 19.58 15.51
N LEU A 135 -10.26 18.94 15.45
CA LEU A 135 -9.83 18.28 14.23
C LEU A 135 -10.71 17.06 13.91
N ARG A 136 -11.07 16.97 12.64
CA ARG A 136 -11.77 15.84 12.02
C ARG A 136 -10.98 15.37 10.81
N ALA A 137 -11.04 14.07 10.53
CA ALA A 137 -10.43 13.48 9.35
C ALA A 137 -11.41 13.51 8.18
N TYR A 138 -10.91 13.92 7.01
CA TYR A 138 -11.65 13.90 5.77
C TYR A 138 -10.88 13.12 4.71
N PHE A 139 -11.53 12.12 4.11
CA PHE A 139 -11.03 11.42 2.95
C PHE A 139 -11.26 12.30 1.72
N VAL A 140 -10.19 12.65 1.04
CA VAL A 140 -10.21 13.48 -0.17
C VAL A 140 -9.60 12.70 -1.31
N THR A 141 -10.33 12.59 -2.43
CA THR A 141 -9.81 12.03 -3.67
C THR A 141 -9.76 13.10 -4.75
N VAL A 142 -8.67 13.13 -5.51
CA VAL A 142 -8.56 13.94 -6.73
C VAL A 142 -8.08 13.07 -7.87
N THR A 143 -8.57 13.36 -9.07
CA THR A 143 -8.27 12.59 -10.28
C THR A 143 -7.89 13.55 -11.40
N ILE A 144 -6.99 13.15 -12.30
CA ILE A 144 -6.78 13.85 -13.58
C ILE A 144 -7.34 13.03 -14.72
N LYS A 145 -7.48 13.62 -15.91
CA LYS A 145 -7.97 12.89 -17.08
C LYS A 145 -7.09 11.67 -17.37
N ASP A 146 -7.73 10.58 -17.82
CA ASP A 146 -7.04 9.37 -18.26
C ASP A 146 -5.97 9.68 -19.34
N GLN A 147 -4.83 9.00 -19.28
CA GLN A 147 -3.71 9.20 -20.21
C GLN A 147 -3.14 7.89 -20.74
N ALA A 148 -2.59 7.92 -21.95
CA ALA A 148 -1.97 6.74 -22.57
C ALA A 148 -0.59 6.42 -21.97
N ASP A 149 0.23 7.44 -21.69
CA ASP A 149 1.58 7.29 -21.16
C ASP A 149 1.60 7.44 -19.64
N LEU A 150 2.08 6.41 -18.92
CA LEU A 150 2.09 6.39 -17.46
C LEU A 150 2.98 7.49 -16.86
N LEU A 151 4.12 7.78 -17.49
CA LEU A 151 5.08 8.75 -16.95
C LEU A 151 4.54 10.17 -17.06
N ALA A 152 3.95 10.52 -18.20
CA ALA A 152 3.23 11.77 -18.43
C ALA A 152 2.08 11.91 -17.44
N ALA A 153 1.30 10.84 -17.24
CA ALA A 153 0.21 10.80 -16.27
C ALA A 153 0.71 11.09 -14.85
N PHE A 154 1.78 10.41 -14.43
CA PHE A 154 2.41 10.63 -13.13
C PHE A 154 2.92 12.07 -12.97
N ASN A 155 3.64 12.58 -13.98
CA ASN A 155 4.19 13.94 -13.94
C ASN A 155 3.09 14.99 -13.89
N HIS A 156 1.99 14.79 -14.62
CA HIS A 156 0.84 15.68 -14.61
C HIS A 156 0.20 15.72 -13.21
N LEU A 157 -0.20 14.56 -12.66
CA LEU A 157 -0.83 14.49 -11.35
C LEU A 157 0.10 15.04 -10.25
N ARG A 158 1.37 14.64 -10.26
CA ARG A 158 2.35 15.12 -9.27
C ARG A 158 2.59 16.63 -9.39
N GLY A 159 2.61 17.17 -10.61
CA GLY A 159 2.70 18.60 -10.88
C GLY A 159 1.48 19.36 -10.34
N ALA A 160 0.28 18.84 -10.56
CA ALA A 160 -0.96 19.40 -10.01
C ALA A 160 -0.97 19.40 -8.48
N MET A 161 -0.61 18.29 -7.84
CA MET A 161 -0.51 18.21 -6.37
C MET A 161 0.53 19.16 -5.78
N ARG A 162 1.65 19.38 -6.48
CA ARG A 162 2.66 20.39 -6.08
C ARG A 162 2.09 21.80 -6.13
N LYS A 163 1.37 22.16 -7.20
CA LYS A 163 0.67 23.45 -7.31
C LYS A 163 -0.38 23.61 -6.20
N MET A 164 -1.18 22.59 -5.93
CA MET A 164 -2.15 22.56 -4.83
C MET A 164 -1.48 22.84 -3.48
N SER A 165 -0.35 22.17 -3.20
CA SER A 165 0.45 22.38 -1.98
C SER A 165 1.07 23.78 -1.88
N GLN A 166 1.49 24.34 -3.02
CA GLN A 166 2.00 25.71 -3.09
C GLN A 166 0.88 26.72 -2.80
N GLN A 167 -0.31 26.53 -3.38
CA GLN A 167 -1.47 27.40 -3.13
C GLN A 167 -1.90 27.36 -1.66
N ARG A 168 -1.91 26.19 -1.03
CA ARG A 168 -2.09 26.06 0.43
C ARG A 168 -1.06 26.90 1.20
N SER A 169 0.22 26.75 0.85
CA SER A 169 1.29 27.49 1.52
C SER A 169 1.17 29.01 1.34
N ASN A 170 0.69 29.46 0.18
CA ASN A 170 0.42 30.86 -0.10
C ASN A 170 -0.79 31.39 0.69
N ALA A 171 -1.88 30.63 0.76
CA ALA A 171 -3.06 30.98 1.56
C ALA A 171 -2.71 31.14 3.04
N LEU A 172 -1.86 30.25 3.59
CA LEU A 172 -1.36 30.37 4.97
C LEU A 172 -0.47 31.59 5.20
N LYS A 173 0.05 32.21 4.14
CA LYS A 173 0.80 33.48 4.18
C LYS A 173 -0.09 34.71 3.93
N GLY A 174 -1.41 34.55 3.94
CA GLY A 174 -2.38 35.64 3.74
C GLY A 174 -2.69 35.96 2.27
N GLN A 175 -2.26 35.11 1.32
CA GLN A 175 -2.74 35.24 -0.07
C GLN A 175 -4.15 34.65 -0.23
N ARG A 176 -4.64 34.56 -1.47
CA ARG A 176 -5.93 33.98 -1.80
C ARG A 176 -6.15 32.64 -1.08
N PHE A 177 -7.26 32.55 -0.35
CA PHE A 177 -7.70 31.33 0.31
C PHE A 177 -8.03 30.23 -0.71
N VAL A 178 -7.71 28.99 -0.35
CA VAL A 178 -8.06 27.76 -1.08
C VAL A 178 -8.57 26.71 -0.11
N GLU A 179 -9.41 25.78 -0.52
CA GLU A 179 -9.98 24.77 0.39
C GLU A 179 -8.90 23.91 1.06
N PHE A 180 -7.78 23.67 0.37
CA PHE A 180 -6.66 22.94 0.96
C PHE A 180 -6.00 23.66 2.16
N ALA A 181 -6.24 24.97 2.33
CA ALA A 181 -5.76 25.74 3.49
C ALA A 181 -6.48 25.35 4.80
N LYS A 182 -7.66 24.73 4.72
CA LYS A 182 -8.38 24.19 5.89
C LYS A 182 -7.62 23.03 6.54
N ALA A 183 -6.82 22.30 5.77
CA ALA A 183 -6.07 21.14 6.26
C ALA A 183 -4.87 21.58 7.10
N ARG A 184 -4.92 21.35 8.41
CA ARG A 184 -3.80 21.53 9.35
C ARG A 184 -2.67 20.54 9.08
N GLY A 185 -3.00 19.36 8.56
CA GLY A 185 -2.07 18.36 8.08
C GLY A 185 -2.78 17.28 7.30
N GLY A 186 -2.01 16.35 6.74
CA GLY A 186 -2.56 15.27 5.96
C GLY A 186 -1.50 14.34 5.42
N VAL A 187 -1.96 13.20 4.91
CA VAL A 187 -1.15 12.18 4.24
C VAL A 187 -1.85 11.78 2.96
N HIS A 188 -1.08 11.45 1.93
CA HIS A 188 -1.63 11.07 0.66
C HIS A 188 -0.82 9.99 -0.03
N SER A 189 -1.48 9.28 -0.94
CA SER A 189 -0.87 8.36 -1.87
C SER A 189 -1.32 8.62 -3.31
N ILE A 190 -0.52 8.20 -4.28
CA ILE A 190 -0.84 8.25 -5.70
C ILE A 190 -1.04 6.83 -6.20
N GLU A 191 -2.14 6.62 -6.92
CA GLU A 191 -2.57 5.34 -7.45
C GLU A 191 -2.82 5.42 -8.95
N PHE A 192 -2.54 4.32 -9.64
CA PHE A 192 -2.76 4.15 -11.07
C PHE A 192 -3.47 2.83 -11.31
N LYS A 193 -4.55 2.88 -12.09
CA LYS A 193 -5.25 1.71 -12.63
C LYS A 193 -5.48 1.87 -14.11
N ARG A 194 -5.77 0.79 -14.83
CA ARG A 194 -6.34 0.90 -16.19
C ARG A 194 -7.81 1.28 -16.09
N GLY A 195 -8.25 2.27 -16.86
CA GLY A 195 -9.65 2.65 -16.99
C GLY A 195 -10.45 1.51 -17.62
N ARG A 196 -11.67 1.24 -17.10
CA ARG A 196 -12.53 0.19 -17.64
C ARG A 196 -12.88 0.51 -19.08
N GLY A 197 -12.50 -0.38 -20.01
CA GLY A 197 -12.83 -0.27 -21.43
C GLY A 197 -11.99 0.73 -22.24
N SER A 198 -11.26 1.66 -21.61
CA SER A 198 -10.38 2.60 -22.33
C SER A 198 -8.97 2.06 -22.55
N GLY A 199 -8.47 1.21 -21.64
CA GLY A 199 -7.06 0.78 -21.63
C GLY A 199 -6.08 1.91 -21.28
N LEU A 200 -6.57 3.11 -20.98
CA LEU A 200 -5.75 4.25 -20.55
C LEU A 200 -5.43 4.16 -19.06
N TRP A 201 -4.33 4.78 -18.65
CA TRP A 201 -4.00 4.96 -17.24
C TRP A 201 -4.94 5.97 -16.60
N HIS A 202 -5.48 5.63 -15.43
CA HIS A 202 -6.37 6.43 -14.61
C HIS A 202 -5.65 6.86 -13.32
N PRO A 203 -5.04 8.06 -13.30
CA PRO A 203 -4.27 8.56 -12.18
C PRO A 203 -5.17 9.23 -11.15
N HIS A 204 -5.03 8.84 -9.90
CA HIS A 204 -5.75 9.46 -8.80
C HIS A 204 -4.88 9.51 -7.55
N ALA A 205 -5.22 10.41 -6.64
CA ALA A 205 -4.62 10.47 -5.32
C ALA A 205 -5.70 10.36 -4.25
N HIS A 206 -5.46 9.49 -3.28
CA HIS A 206 -6.25 9.37 -2.07
C HIS A 206 -5.52 10.08 -0.92
N MET A 207 -6.26 10.84 -0.12
CA MET A 207 -5.72 11.72 0.91
C MET A 207 -6.55 11.63 2.17
N ILE A 208 -5.90 11.74 3.32
CA ILE A 208 -6.54 12.16 4.57
C ILE A 208 -6.13 13.59 4.85
N TRP A 209 -7.12 14.47 5.03
CA TRP A 209 -6.94 15.84 5.51
C TRP A 209 -7.48 15.96 6.92
N LEU A 210 -6.70 16.58 7.82
CA LEU A 210 -7.15 16.94 9.16
C LEU A 210 -7.58 18.40 9.19
N CYS A 211 -8.87 18.65 9.35
CA CYS A 211 -9.47 19.98 9.27
C CYS A 211 -10.38 20.25 10.47
N GLU A 212 -10.45 21.50 10.91
CA GLU A 212 -11.44 21.99 11.89
C GLU A 212 -12.80 22.23 11.20
N GLU A 213 -12.78 22.68 9.95
CA GLU A 213 -13.96 22.89 9.11
C GLU A 213 -13.92 21.93 7.92
N ALA A 214 -15.08 21.37 7.55
CA ALA A 214 -15.20 20.50 6.39
C ALA A 214 -14.74 21.20 5.09
N PRO A 215 -13.92 20.54 4.25
CA PRO A 215 -13.61 21.04 2.91
C PRO A 215 -14.87 21.06 2.03
N ASP A 216 -15.06 22.13 1.27
CA ASP A 216 -16.15 22.26 0.30
C ASP A 216 -15.76 21.59 -1.02
N ALA A 217 -16.41 20.47 -1.34
CA ALA A 217 -16.12 19.70 -2.54
C ALA A 217 -16.34 20.49 -3.84
N ARG A 218 -17.29 21.44 -3.90
CA ARG A 218 -17.55 22.25 -5.10
C ARG A 218 -16.46 23.28 -5.31
N LYS A 219 -16.00 23.94 -4.25
CA LYS A 219 -14.88 24.88 -4.33
C LYS A 219 -13.58 24.15 -4.66
N LEU A 220 -13.32 23.02 -4.00
CA LEU A 220 -12.17 22.18 -4.30
C LEU A 220 -12.17 21.68 -5.75
N SER A 221 -13.34 21.29 -6.28
CA SER A 221 -13.48 20.90 -7.70
C SER A 221 -13.09 22.03 -8.65
N ALA A 222 -13.52 23.27 -8.39
CA ALA A 222 -13.17 24.43 -9.20
C ALA A 222 -11.68 24.79 -9.12
N GLU A 223 -11.09 24.73 -7.92
CA GLU A 223 -9.66 24.91 -7.70
C GLU A 223 -8.84 23.83 -8.42
N TRP A 224 -9.28 22.57 -8.34
CA TRP A 224 -8.62 21.45 -9.00
C TRP A 224 -8.66 21.58 -10.53
N LEU A 225 -9.80 22.00 -11.08
CA LEU A 225 -9.90 22.31 -12.52
C LEU A 225 -8.98 23.45 -12.93
N ALA A 226 -8.88 24.50 -12.12
CA ALA A 226 -7.96 25.61 -12.39
C ALA A 226 -6.48 25.18 -12.34
N ILE A 227 -6.13 24.20 -11.50
CA ILE A 227 -4.77 23.66 -11.37
C ILE A 227 -4.39 22.75 -12.54
N THR A 228 -5.30 21.84 -12.90
CA THR A 228 -5.08 20.75 -13.86
C THR A 228 -5.40 21.14 -15.29
N GLY A 229 -6.41 21.98 -15.48
CA GLY A 229 -6.95 22.34 -16.79
C GLY A 229 -7.77 21.24 -17.46
N ASP A 230 -7.83 20.03 -16.89
CA ASP A 230 -8.44 18.86 -17.54
C ASP A 230 -9.38 18.03 -16.65
N SER A 231 -9.44 18.32 -15.35
CA SER A 231 -10.26 17.56 -14.42
C SER A 231 -10.84 18.41 -13.30
N TYR A 232 -12.13 18.23 -13.07
CA TYR A 232 -12.87 18.78 -11.94
C TYR A 232 -13.29 17.67 -10.95
N ILE A 233 -12.85 16.43 -11.18
CA ILE A 233 -13.29 15.24 -10.43
C ILE A 233 -12.57 15.19 -9.08
N VAL A 234 -13.36 15.42 -8.03
CA VAL A 234 -12.94 15.32 -6.63
C VAL A 234 -14.02 14.61 -5.82
N ASP A 235 -13.63 14.07 -4.68
CA ASP A 235 -14.53 13.49 -3.68
C ASP A 235 -14.05 13.92 -2.29
N VAL A 236 -14.97 14.30 -1.40
CA VAL A 236 -14.69 14.73 -0.02
C VAL A 236 -15.71 14.06 0.88
N ARG A 237 -15.25 13.29 1.86
CA ARG A 237 -16.09 12.62 2.85
C ARG A 237 -15.45 12.69 4.22
N GLU A 238 -16.23 12.96 5.25
CA GLU A 238 -15.75 12.87 6.64
C GLU A 238 -15.53 11.40 7.04
N CYS A 239 -14.48 11.14 7.81
CA CYS A 239 -14.11 9.84 8.33
C CYS A 239 -14.31 9.80 9.84
N TYR A 240 -15.16 8.90 10.33
CA TYR A 240 -15.45 8.72 11.75
C TYR A 240 -15.83 7.28 12.07
N GLY A 241 -15.70 6.90 13.35
CA GLY A 241 -15.98 5.54 13.82
C GLY A 241 -15.20 4.49 13.01
N GLU A 242 -15.90 3.47 12.54
CA GLU A 242 -15.32 2.36 11.75
C GLU A 242 -14.70 2.83 10.42
N THR A 243 -15.24 3.88 9.80
CA THR A 243 -14.76 4.38 8.50
C THR A 243 -13.38 5.05 8.57
N LEU A 244 -12.90 5.41 9.77
CA LEU A 244 -11.63 6.09 9.95
C LEU A 244 -10.47 5.19 9.56
N ALA A 245 -10.37 4.01 10.19
CA ALA A 245 -9.30 3.05 9.91
C ALA A 245 -9.35 2.60 8.44
N ASP A 246 -10.55 2.36 7.89
CA ASP A 246 -10.75 2.00 6.49
C ASP A 246 -10.26 3.08 5.53
N SER A 247 -10.47 4.35 5.86
CA SER A 247 -10.04 5.49 5.03
C SER A 247 -8.52 5.64 5.01
N PHE A 248 -7.86 5.52 6.18
CA PHE A 248 -6.39 5.50 6.24
C PHE A 248 -5.82 4.28 5.51
N LEU A 249 -6.46 3.12 5.69
CA LEU A 249 -6.06 1.88 5.02
C LEU A 249 -6.16 2.01 3.50
N GLU A 250 -7.21 2.65 2.98
CA GLU A 250 -7.33 2.92 1.53
C GLU A 250 -6.18 3.80 1.03
N VAL A 251 -5.79 4.85 1.76
CA VAL A 251 -4.60 5.67 1.40
C VAL A 251 -3.33 4.82 1.37
N PHE A 252 -3.13 3.90 2.31
CA PHE A 252 -1.90 3.11 2.38
C PHE A 252 -1.88 1.86 1.49
N LYS A 253 -3.03 1.47 0.92
CA LYS A 253 -3.16 0.37 -0.05
C LYS A 253 -2.57 0.70 -1.43
N TYR A 254 -2.05 1.91 -1.67
CA TYR A 254 -1.50 2.32 -2.96
C TYR A 254 -0.54 1.31 -3.62
N ALA A 255 0.35 0.71 -2.85
CA ALA A 255 1.30 -0.28 -3.36
C ALA A 255 0.64 -1.64 -3.66
N LEU A 256 -0.44 -1.97 -2.94
CA LEU A 256 -1.23 -3.17 -3.18
C LEU A 256 -2.06 -3.08 -4.45
N LYS A 257 -2.56 -1.90 -4.81
CA LYS A 257 -3.37 -1.71 -6.03
C LYS A 257 -2.64 -2.08 -7.31
N PHE A 258 -1.30 -2.03 -7.31
CA PHE A 258 -0.52 -2.53 -8.45
C PHE A 258 -0.74 -4.03 -8.71
N SER A 259 -1.02 -4.81 -7.67
CA SER A 259 -1.27 -6.24 -7.82
C SER A 259 -2.60 -6.58 -8.47
N ASP A 260 -3.53 -5.62 -8.53
CA ASP A 260 -4.78 -5.70 -9.29
C ASP A 260 -4.55 -5.45 -10.80
N LEU A 261 -3.36 -4.99 -11.22
CA LEU A 261 -3.01 -4.82 -12.63
C LEU A 261 -2.67 -6.18 -13.27
N GLU A 262 -2.89 -6.25 -14.58
CA GLU A 262 -2.32 -7.29 -15.43
C GLU A 262 -0.80 -7.37 -15.26
N LEU A 263 -0.22 -8.54 -15.46
CA LEU A 263 1.22 -8.78 -15.23
C LEU A 263 2.12 -7.81 -16.01
N ALA A 264 1.76 -7.55 -17.27
CA ALA A 264 2.48 -6.62 -18.15
C ALA A 264 2.38 -5.18 -17.65
N ASP A 265 1.19 -4.74 -17.25
CA ASP A 265 0.95 -3.39 -16.72
C ASP A 265 1.65 -3.18 -15.37
N ASN A 266 1.63 -4.17 -14.48
CA ASN A 266 2.38 -4.10 -13.23
C ASN A 266 3.89 -3.96 -13.50
N TRP A 267 4.41 -4.67 -14.51
CA TRP A 267 5.82 -4.60 -14.88
C TRP A 267 6.20 -3.25 -15.51
N GLU A 268 5.36 -2.71 -16.39
CA GLU A 268 5.48 -1.35 -16.92
C GLU A 268 5.48 -0.34 -15.77
N ALA A 269 4.48 -0.42 -14.89
CA ALA A 269 4.33 0.50 -13.77
C ALA A 269 5.52 0.49 -12.83
N TYR A 270 6.07 -0.68 -12.51
CA TYR A 270 7.29 -0.78 -11.73
C TYR A 270 8.47 -0.08 -12.42
N ASN A 271 8.69 -0.34 -13.72
CA ASN A 271 9.83 0.25 -14.42
C ASN A 271 9.74 1.77 -14.54
N THR A 272 8.52 2.29 -14.69
CA THR A 272 8.26 3.72 -14.81
C THR A 272 8.30 4.44 -13.45
N LEU A 273 7.74 3.83 -12.41
CA LEU A 273 7.51 4.48 -11.10
C LEU A 273 8.54 4.12 -10.03
N LYS A 274 9.43 3.14 -10.26
CA LYS A 274 10.50 2.83 -9.29
C LYS A 274 11.33 4.07 -8.97
N GLY A 275 11.55 4.32 -7.68
CA GLY A 275 12.26 5.49 -7.17
C GLY A 275 11.45 6.79 -7.17
N LYS A 276 10.20 6.79 -7.66
CA LYS A 276 9.29 7.94 -7.50
C LYS A 276 8.63 7.90 -6.13
N ARG A 277 8.39 9.08 -5.55
CA ARG A 277 7.65 9.23 -4.30
C ARG A 277 6.15 9.17 -4.58
N LEU A 278 5.52 8.08 -4.16
CA LEU A 278 4.07 7.84 -4.30
C LEU A 278 3.27 8.14 -3.03
N VAL A 279 3.92 8.29 -1.89
CA VAL A 279 3.30 8.68 -0.61
C VAL A 279 4.01 9.91 -0.08
N ASP A 280 3.23 10.88 0.40
CA ASP A 280 3.76 12.09 1.04
C ASP A 280 2.83 12.55 2.16
N SER A 281 3.36 13.38 3.06
CA SER A 281 2.60 13.98 4.15
C SER A 281 2.98 15.44 4.38
N PHE A 282 2.10 16.18 5.06
CA PHE A 282 2.26 17.60 5.33
C PHE A 282 1.63 17.99 6.67
N GLY A 283 2.00 19.19 7.15
CA GLY A 283 1.44 19.77 8.37
C GLY A 283 1.64 18.89 9.60
N CYS A 284 0.61 18.75 10.44
CA CYS A 284 0.68 17.98 11.70
C CYS A 284 0.91 16.46 11.52
N LEU A 285 0.76 15.92 10.30
CA LEU A 285 1.09 14.53 9.95
C LEU A 285 2.46 14.38 9.25
N LYS A 286 3.23 15.47 9.11
CA LYS A 286 4.58 15.41 8.54
C LYS A 286 5.56 14.84 9.55
N GLY A 287 6.51 14.03 9.09
CA GLY A 287 7.60 13.52 9.91
C GLY A 287 7.24 12.28 10.74
N VAL A 288 6.08 11.67 10.49
CA VAL A 288 5.73 10.36 11.08
C VAL A 288 6.79 9.34 10.69
N GLU A 289 7.44 8.77 11.70
CA GLU A 289 8.42 7.70 11.52
C GLU A 289 7.67 6.37 11.36
N VAL A 290 7.87 5.73 10.22
CA VAL A 290 7.29 4.41 9.96
C VAL A 290 8.40 3.37 10.12
N PRO A 291 8.20 2.31 10.93
CA PRO A 291 9.20 1.26 11.09
C PRO A 291 9.65 0.65 9.76
N GLU A 292 10.97 0.48 9.59
CA GLU A 292 11.52 -0.17 8.39
C GLU A 292 11.28 -1.69 8.35
N SER A 293 11.09 -2.29 9.54
CA SER A 293 10.74 -3.70 9.66
C SER A 293 9.30 -3.92 9.19
N LEU A 294 9.12 -4.95 8.36
CA LEU A 294 7.80 -5.39 7.87
C LEU A 294 7.24 -6.56 8.72
N LEU A 295 7.94 -6.92 9.79
CA LEU A 295 7.59 -7.97 10.74
C LEU A 295 6.79 -7.35 11.90
N ASP A 296 6.02 -8.19 12.60
CA ASP A 296 5.27 -7.76 13.77
C ASP A 296 6.24 -7.55 14.94
N GLU A 297 5.92 -6.59 15.81
CA GLU A 297 6.69 -6.33 17.04
C GLU A 297 6.43 -7.42 18.08
N ASP A 298 7.32 -7.63 19.04
CA ASP A 298 7.07 -8.62 20.08
C ASP A 298 6.12 -8.11 21.18
N LEU A 299 5.44 -9.03 21.87
CA LEU A 299 4.73 -8.73 23.10
C LEU A 299 5.70 -8.86 24.27
N ALA A 300 5.95 -7.75 24.96
CA ALA A 300 6.82 -7.74 26.12
C ALA A 300 6.25 -8.65 27.24
N ASN A 301 7.12 -9.46 27.84
CA ASN A 301 6.83 -10.33 28.99
C ASN A 301 5.76 -11.42 28.75
N GLU A 302 5.49 -11.78 27.49
CA GLU A 302 4.55 -12.86 27.16
C GLU A 302 5.29 -14.09 26.61
N PRO A 303 5.02 -15.31 27.13
CA PRO A 303 5.61 -16.52 26.58
C PRO A 303 4.97 -16.85 25.23
N TYR A 304 5.76 -17.46 24.34
CA TYR A 304 5.32 -17.86 23.01
C TYR A 304 5.82 -19.25 22.61
N LEU A 305 5.16 -19.83 21.62
CA LEU A 305 5.70 -20.94 20.81
C LEU A 305 5.94 -20.44 19.39
N LEU A 306 6.98 -20.93 18.73
CA LEU A 306 7.20 -20.62 17.33
C LEU A 306 6.43 -21.60 16.44
N MET A 307 5.86 -21.11 15.35
CA MET A 307 5.13 -21.90 14.36
C MET A 307 5.64 -21.63 12.95
N LEU A 308 6.19 -22.65 12.29
CA LEU A 308 6.81 -22.55 10.97
C LEU A 308 5.83 -23.02 9.88
N TYR A 309 5.69 -22.18 8.86
CA TYR A 309 4.92 -22.46 7.65
C TYR A 309 5.80 -22.30 6.41
N ARG A 310 5.62 -23.18 5.42
CA ARG A 310 6.31 -23.09 4.12
C ARG A 310 5.31 -23.01 2.97
N TYR A 311 5.63 -22.16 2.00
CA TYR A 311 4.80 -21.98 0.82
C TYR A 311 5.02 -23.09 -0.20
N MET A 312 3.93 -23.67 -0.69
CA MET A 312 3.89 -24.63 -1.78
C MET A 312 2.93 -24.11 -2.85
N ALA A 313 3.34 -24.11 -4.12
CA ALA A 313 2.60 -23.45 -5.20
C ALA A 313 1.15 -23.95 -5.41
N LYS A 314 0.84 -25.19 -5.00
CA LYS A 314 -0.49 -25.79 -5.16
C LYS A 314 -1.38 -25.70 -3.93
N SER A 315 -0.80 -25.57 -2.72
CA SER A 315 -1.54 -25.66 -1.46
C SER A 315 -1.35 -24.44 -0.55
N GLY A 316 -0.68 -23.40 -1.01
CA GLY A 316 -0.42 -22.21 -0.20
C GLY A 316 0.59 -22.47 0.92
N TYR A 317 0.39 -21.86 2.08
CA TYR A 317 1.25 -22.08 3.25
C TYR A 317 0.83 -23.35 4.00
N ASN A 318 1.77 -24.27 4.16
CA ASN A 318 1.56 -25.53 4.87
C ASN A 318 2.33 -25.47 6.18
N PHE A 319 1.72 -25.97 7.25
CA PHE A 319 2.38 -26.11 8.54
C PHE A 319 3.53 -27.12 8.44
N VAL A 320 4.69 -26.75 8.98
CA VAL A 320 5.89 -27.61 9.01
C VAL A 320 6.11 -28.17 10.41
N GLY A 321 5.93 -27.33 11.43
CA GLY A 321 6.14 -27.70 12.81
C GLY A 321 6.09 -26.47 13.74
N GLN A 322 6.09 -26.75 15.03
CA GLN A 322 6.14 -25.73 16.08
C GLN A 322 7.13 -26.15 17.17
N GLY A 323 7.68 -25.20 17.90
CA GLY A 323 8.67 -25.47 18.93
C GLY A 323 9.35 -24.22 19.48
N ASP A 324 10.45 -24.43 20.18
CA ASP A 324 11.40 -23.37 20.54
C ASP A 324 12.30 -22.97 19.36
N GLU A 325 13.23 -22.04 19.58
CA GLU A 325 14.14 -21.56 18.53
C GLU A 325 15.04 -22.66 17.95
N GLN A 326 15.50 -23.60 18.78
CA GLN A 326 16.37 -24.69 18.35
C GLN A 326 15.60 -25.71 17.51
N GLU A 327 14.41 -26.10 17.96
CA GLU A 327 13.54 -27.02 17.21
C GLU A 327 13.16 -26.44 15.84
N ILE A 328 12.84 -25.14 15.77
CA ILE A 328 12.56 -24.47 14.50
C ILE A 328 13.81 -24.39 13.62
N PHE A 329 14.99 -24.10 14.18
CA PHE A 329 16.23 -24.06 13.43
C PHE A 329 16.50 -25.39 12.72
N ASP A 330 16.30 -26.51 13.43
CA ASP A 330 16.47 -27.86 12.88
C ASP A 330 15.44 -28.17 11.77
N LEU A 331 14.22 -27.63 11.86
CA LEU A 331 13.19 -27.72 10.81
C LEU A 331 13.48 -26.82 9.60
N MET A 332 14.24 -25.74 9.77
CA MET A 332 14.65 -24.85 8.67
C MET A 332 15.83 -25.40 7.86
N GLY A 333 16.72 -26.17 8.49
CA GLY A 333 17.87 -26.82 7.85
C GLY A 333 17.52 -28.04 6.99
N LYS A 334 16.32 -28.60 7.15
CA LYS A 334 15.74 -29.67 6.32
C LYS A 334 15.00 -29.10 5.10
#